data_AF-A0A841TC75-F1
#
_entry.id   AF-A0A841TC75-F1
#
_cell.length_a   1.000
_cell.length_b   1.000
_cell.length_c   1.000
_cell.angle_alpha   90.00
_cell.angle_beta   90.00
_cell.angle_gamma   90.00
#
_symmetry.space_group_name_H-M   'P 1'
#
loop_
_entity.id
_entity.type
_entity.pdbx_description
1 polymer ?
#
loop_
_entity_poly.entity_id
_entity_poly.type
_entity_poly.pdbx_seq_one_letter_code
_entity_poly.pdbx_strand_id
1 'polypeptide(L)'
;MESMSQMTDDALSDPLEQTTYGKTAYQAYQGIMENEKDDFSWAMLAFALSLMGYDDEMRIALARYALSGAPYNREMFAMGTFGFTKQARTLMEWLRLLESKRGVAADAKRAIADFVKDLSQQAAGGPDTSGNLHPANLQPEGMGVREWANRWLPLDMLRTMELSEAIARLGKLSEDVQTAEEAVRGLALLPDSNSGKWLRRICRNPAIAPEVQTKALLAMRGIGMTGNVKVVKLGNEYTVDLGDPQLKNDLPPELMQVYDWIAVWLLRAEGSIGNDEFEAYAVRGEPFPKELFDKTRAVFASPAMETVNRWLMDVYFYAFPDLPAIKANDRQAWGEAVLTLLQETSVRGETVIEYEAPPLSNAAEERRTWLAQAIGTV
;
A
#
# COMPACT_ATOMS: atom_id res chain seq x y z
N MET A 1 -13.01 1.61 43.21
CA MET A 1 -11.81 1.26 42.40
C MET A 1 -12.25 0.52 41.12
N GLU A 2 -13.38 0.93 40.54
CA GLU A 2 -14.03 0.30 39.35
C GLU A 2 -14.39 1.34 38.27
N SER A 3 -13.91 2.59 38.38
CA SER A 3 -14.35 3.71 37.51
C SER A 3 -13.26 4.24 36.56
N MET A 4 -12.08 3.60 36.49
CA MET A 4 -10.99 4.03 35.60
C MET A 4 -10.60 3.00 34.54
N SER A 5 -11.10 1.77 34.64
CA SER A 5 -10.81 0.69 33.67
C SER A 5 -11.79 0.67 32.49
N GLN A 6 -12.96 1.33 32.59
CA GLN A 6 -13.96 1.36 31.52
C GLN A 6 -13.83 2.56 30.56
N MET A 7 -13.01 3.57 30.88
CA MET A 7 -12.80 4.73 29.99
C MET A 7 -11.67 4.54 28.97
N THR A 8 -10.92 3.44 29.03
CA THR A 8 -9.78 3.19 28.11
C THR A 8 -10.11 2.21 26.98
N ASP A 9 -11.09 1.31 27.16
CA ASP A 9 -11.52 0.38 26.10
C ASP A 9 -12.48 1.01 25.08
N ASP A 10 -13.36 1.94 25.49
CA ASP A 10 -14.31 2.61 24.57
C ASP A 10 -13.67 3.73 23.72
N ALA A 11 -12.53 4.30 24.16
CA ALA A 11 -11.86 5.39 23.45
C ALA A 11 -10.84 4.92 22.40
N LEU A 12 -10.38 3.67 22.49
CA LEU A 12 -9.41 3.08 21.57
C LEU A 12 -10.05 2.16 20.51
N SER A 13 -11.30 1.74 20.70
CA SER A 13 -12.04 0.90 19.75
C SER A 13 -12.68 1.69 18.60
N ASP A 14 -13.13 2.92 18.84
CA ASP A 14 -13.95 3.67 17.87
C ASP A 14 -13.19 4.28 16.65
N PRO A 15 -11.92 4.74 16.76
CA PRO A 15 -11.18 5.29 15.60
C PRO A 15 -10.57 4.24 14.66
N LEU A 16 -10.42 3.00 15.12
CA LEU A 16 -9.78 1.91 14.36
C LEU A 16 -10.81 1.04 13.62
N GLU A 17 -12.04 0.94 14.13
CA GLU A 17 -13.15 0.26 13.45
C GLU A 17 -13.78 1.11 12.33
N GLN A 18 -13.77 2.44 12.51
CA GLN A 18 -14.13 3.38 11.46
C GLN A 18 -12.84 3.76 10.73
N THR A 19 -12.67 3.31 9.49
CA THR A 19 -11.59 3.58 8.51
C THR A 19 -11.22 5.08 8.34
N THR A 20 -10.94 5.79 9.42
CA THR A 20 -10.79 7.24 9.57
C THR A 20 -9.32 7.61 9.71
N TYR A 21 -8.46 6.85 9.02
CA TYR A 21 -7.01 6.95 9.14
C TYR A 21 -6.48 8.34 8.76
N GLY A 22 -7.16 9.06 7.85
CA GLY A 22 -6.81 10.44 7.52
C GLY A 22 -6.95 11.40 8.70
N LYS A 23 -8.03 11.25 9.47
CA LYS A 23 -8.25 12.00 10.72
C LYS A 23 -7.20 11.64 11.78
N THR A 24 -6.87 10.36 11.90
CA THR A 24 -5.82 9.87 12.82
C THR A 24 -4.45 10.44 12.45
N ALA A 25 -4.09 10.43 11.17
CA ALA A 25 -2.83 11.00 10.68
C ALA A 25 -2.75 12.51 10.97
N TYR A 26 -3.84 13.24 10.76
CA TYR A 26 -3.93 14.67 11.09
C TYR A 26 -3.68 14.93 12.58
N GLN A 27 -4.38 14.21 13.47
CA GLN A 27 -4.25 14.37 14.92
C GLN A 27 -2.84 14.03 15.40
N ALA A 28 -2.28 12.93 14.90
CA ALA A 28 -0.92 12.52 15.19
C ALA A 28 0.11 13.58 14.74
N TYR A 29 -0.09 14.19 13.58
CA TYR A 29 0.78 15.26 13.10
C TYR A 29 0.68 16.53 13.95
N GLN A 30 -0.51 16.91 14.41
CA GLN A 30 -0.67 18.01 15.36
C GLN A 30 0.07 17.71 16.68
N GLY A 31 -0.02 16.48 17.20
CA GLY A 31 0.73 16.05 18.38
C GLY A 31 2.24 16.16 18.21
N ILE A 32 2.77 15.82 17.01
CA ILE A 32 4.19 16.02 16.68
C ILE A 32 4.57 17.50 16.63
N MET A 33 3.70 18.37 16.11
CA MET A 33 3.96 19.81 16.07
C MET A 33 4.00 20.43 17.48
N GLU A 34 3.15 19.94 18.39
CA GLU A 34 3.13 20.37 19.79
C GLU A 34 4.32 19.82 20.58
N ASN A 35 4.66 18.55 20.35
CA ASN A 35 5.77 17.87 20.99
C ASN A 35 6.43 16.84 20.07
N GLU A 36 7.52 17.25 19.41
CA GLU A 36 8.29 16.39 18.50
C GLU A 36 8.86 15.13 19.19
N LYS A 37 8.96 15.11 20.53
CA LYS A 37 9.47 13.96 21.29
C LYS A 37 8.41 12.92 21.64
N ASP A 38 7.15 13.15 21.27
CA ASP A 38 6.07 12.19 21.48
C ASP A 38 6.18 11.02 20.48
N ASP A 39 6.69 9.88 20.95
CA ASP A 39 6.86 8.70 20.10
C ASP A 39 5.52 8.05 19.72
N PHE A 40 4.47 8.22 20.53
CA PHE A 40 3.15 7.70 20.21
C PHE A 40 2.57 8.41 18.99
N SER A 41 2.66 9.75 18.94
CA SER A 41 2.22 10.52 17.77
C SER A 41 2.99 10.14 16.50
N TRP A 42 4.30 9.89 16.59
CA TRP A 42 5.07 9.37 15.45
C TRP A 42 4.60 7.98 14.99
N ALA A 43 4.35 7.06 15.92
CA ALA A 43 3.85 5.73 15.61
C ALA A 43 2.46 5.76 14.97
N MET A 44 1.54 6.55 15.53
CA MET A 44 0.19 6.72 15.00
C MET A 44 0.19 7.35 13.61
N LEU A 45 1.05 8.34 13.34
CA LEU A 45 1.19 8.92 12.01
C LEU A 45 1.65 7.88 10.98
N ALA A 46 2.74 7.15 11.28
CA ALA A 46 3.27 6.14 10.38
C ALA A 46 2.25 5.01 10.13
N PHE A 47 1.57 4.55 11.19
CA PHE A 47 0.57 3.50 11.11
C PHE A 47 -0.65 3.94 10.28
N ALA A 48 -1.18 5.14 10.52
CA ALA A 48 -2.30 5.67 9.76
C ALA A 48 -1.96 5.81 8.26
N LEU A 49 -0.78 6.34 7.93
CA LEU A 49 -0.32 6.45 6.54
C LEU A 49 -0.17 5.09 5.86
N SER A 50 0.32 4.07 6.59
CA SER A 50 0.41 2.69 6.12
C SER A 50 -0.97 2.12 5.75
N LEU A 51 -1.97 2.27 6.62
CA LEU A 51 -3.33 1.79 6.36
C LEU A 51 -4.04 2.55 5.23
N MET A 52 -3.59 3.77 4.92
CA MET A 52 -4.04 4.53 3.75
C MET A 52 -3.35 4.11 2.44
N GLY A 53 -2.33 3.26 2.49
CA GLY A 53 -1.50 2.91 1.33
C GLY A 53 -0.55 4.04 0.91
N TYR A 54 -0.24 4.98 1.81
CA TYR A 54 0.60 6.16 1.53
C TYR A 54 2.06 5.85 1.92
N ASP A 55 2.65 4.87 1.22
CA ASP A 55 3.96 4.29 1.55
C ASP A 55 5.09 5.33 1.56
N ASP A 56 5.08 6.26 0.61
CA ASP A 56 6.10 7.31 0.52
C ASP A 56 5.99 8.28 1.69
N GLU A 57 4.78 8.73 2.00
CA GLU A 57 4.49 9.59 3.15
C GLU A 57 4.83 8.89 4.48
N MET A 58 4.52 7.59 4.60
CA MET A 58 4.92 6.76 5.74
C MET A 58 6.45 6.73 5.87
N ARG A 59 7.20 6.51 4.78
CA ARG A 59 8.67 6.53 4.77
C ARG A 59 9.22 7.89 5.18
N ILE A 60 8.60 8.99 4.75
CA ILE A 60 8.96 10.35 5.18
C ILE A 60 8.79 10.48 6.71
N ALA A 61 7.65 10.03 7.25
CA ALA A 61 7.38 10.06 8.68
C ALA A 61 8.39 9.19 9.48
N LEU A 62 8.69 7.97 9.00
CA LEU A 62 9.67 7.07 9.60
C LEU A 62 11.10 7.65 9.60
N ALA A 63 11.48 8.31 8.50
CA ALA A 63 12.78 8.97 8.37
C ALA A 63 12.90 10.17 9.32
N ARG A 64 11.86 11.00 9.42
CA ARG A 64 11.80 12.12 10.36
C ARG A 64 11.81 11.66 11.81
N TYR A 65 11.06 10.61 12.14
CA TYR A 65 11.12 9.98 13.46
C TYR A 65 12.55 9.55 13.82
N ALA A 66 13.28 8.89 12.91
CA ALA A 66 14.64 8.45 13.18
C ALA A 66 15.58 9.63 13.53
N LEU A 67 15.35 10.78 12.90
CA LEU A 67 16.12 12.02 13.13
C LEU A 67 15.57 12.88 14.29
N SER A 68 14.38 12.59 14.80
CA SER A 68 13.74 13.38 15.85
C SER A 68 14.31 13.08 17.25
N GLY A 69 13.97 13.94 18.20
CA GLY A 69 14.28 13.75 19.62
C GLY A 69 13.43 12.69 20.35
N ALA A 70 12.49 12.02 19.65
CA ALA A 70 11.61 11.01 20.25
C ALA A 70 12.41 9.76 20.70
N PRO A 71 12.02 9.12 21.83
CA PRO A 71 12.65 7.90 22.29
C PRO A 71 12.40 6.72 21.34
N TYR A 72 13.17 5.64 21.54
CA TYR A 72 12.98 4.39 20.83
C TYR A 72 11.60 3.79 21.07
N ASN A 73 10.94 3.39 19.99
CA ASN A 73 9.65 2.74 19.99
C ASN A 73 9.75 1.45 19.14
N ARG A 74 9.28 0.33 19.69
CA ARG A 74 9.38 -1.00 19.06
C ARG A 74 8.49 -1.14 17.83
N GLU A 75 7.34 -0.47 17.79
CA GLU A 75 6.44 -0.49 16.63
C GLU A 75 7.09 0.24 15.45
N MET A 76 7.76 1.37 15.74
CA MET A 76 8.56 2.08 14.74
C MET A 76 9.67 1.20 14.17
N PHE A 77 10.35 0.39 15.00
CA PHE A 77 11.35 -0.58 14.55
C PHE A 77 10.78 -1.55 13.49
N ALA A 78 9.61 -2.14 13.75
CA ALA A 78 8.98 -3.06 12.81
C ALA A 78 8.54 -2.35 11.52
N MET A 79 7.88 -1.19 11.63
CA MET A 79 7.39 -0.42 10.49
C MET A 79 8.52 0.07 9.58
N GLY A 80 9.62 0.57 10.13
CA GLY A 80 10.73 1.02 9.29
C GLY A 80 11.53 -0.11 8.66
N THR A 81 11.64 -1.27 9.33
CA THR A 81 12.23 -2.47 8.72
C THR A 81 11.43 -2.90 7.49
N PHE A 82 10.10 -2.89 7.59
CA PHE A 82 9.22 -3.16 6.46
C PHE A 82 9.30 -2.05 5.40
N GLY A 83 9.14 -0.80 5.81
CA GLY A 83 9.06 0.36 4.91
C GLY A 83 10.32 0.58 4.06
N PHE A 84 11.50 0.25 4.59
CA PHE A 84 12.78 0.38 3.89
C PHE A 84 13.39 -0.96 3.45
N THR A 85 12.65 -2.08 3.50
CA THR A 85 13.21 -3.43 3.21
C THR A 85 13.89 -3.52 1.83
N LYS A 86 13.38 -2.78 0.84
CA LYS A 86 13.94 -2.73 -0.52
C LYS A 86 15.01 -1.67 -0.75
N GLN A 87 15.31 -0.87 0.27
CA GLN A 87 16.24 0.24 0.21
C GLN A 87 17.35 0.01 1.23
N ALA A 88 18.24 -0.93 0.93
CA ALA A 88 19.21 -1.43 1.90
C ALA A 88 20.06 -0.32 2.55
N ARG A 89 20.49 0.66 1.76
CA ARG A 89 21.22 1.84 2.27
C ARG A 89 20.38 2.60 3.30
N THR A 90 19.15 2.96 2.96
CA THR A 90 18.23 3.70 3.84
C THR A 90 17.92 2.90 5.10
N LEU A 91 17.67 1.59 4.96
CA LEU A 91 17.41 0.70 6.07
C LEU A 91 18.60 0.65 7.03
N MET A 92 19.83 0.48 6.52
CA MET A 92 21.03 0.47 7.35
C MET A 92 21.26 1.81 8.06
N GLU A 93 21.11 2.94 7.36
CA GLU A 93 21.20 4.27 7.96
C GLU A 93 20.13 4.47 9.06
N TRP A 94 18.91 4.03 8.80
CA TRP A 94 17.78 4.15 9.71
C TRP A 94 17.96 3.29 10.97
N LEU A 95 18.40 2.04 10.81
CA LEU A 95 18.72 1.13 11.93
C LEU A 95 19.82 1.71 12.83
N ARG A 96 20.89 2.28 12.24
CA ARG A 96 21.95 2.97 13.00
C ARG A 96 21.42 4.18 13.78
N LEU A 97 20.52 4.96 13.18
CA LEU A 97 19.87 6.07 13.88
C LEU A 97 19.00 5.57 15.04
N LEU A 98 18.24 4.49 14.86
CA LEU A 98 17.47 3.89 15.93
C LEU A 98 18.33 3.37 17.08
N GLU A 99 19.46 2.71 16.79
CA GLU A 99 20.38 2.22 17.81
C GLU A 99 20.86 3.33 18.76
N SER A 100 21.00 4.56 18.22
CA SER A 100 21.42 5.74 18.96
C SER A 100 20.32 6.41 19.79
N LYS A 101 19.04 6.04 19.60
CA LYS A 101 17.92 6.67 20.31
C LYS A 101 17.95 6.39 21.81
N ARG A 102 17.38 7.33 22.58
CA ARG A 102 17.15 7.17 24.02
C ARG A 102 16.13 6.05 24.25
N GLY A 103 16.38 5.17 25.23
CA GLY A 103 15.43 4.14 25.64
C GLY A 103 15.60 2.79 24.91
N VAL A 104 16.53 2.67 23.97
CA VAL A 104 16.86 1.36 23.37
C VAL A 104 17.56 0.49 24.41
N ALA A 105 16.99 -0.68 24.68
CA ALA A 105 17.59 -1.66 25.58
C ALA A 105 18.86 -2.29 24.97
N ALA A 106 19.79 -2.76 25.82
CA ALA A 106 21.12 -3.21 25.39
C ALA A 106 21.09 -4.49 24.53
N ASP A 107 20.06 -5.31 24.70
CA ASP A 107 19.73 -6.45 23.84
C ASP A 107 19.23 -5.99 22.47
N ALA A 108 18.30 -5.02 22.43
CA ALA A 108 17.81 -4.44 21.19
C ALA A 108 18.93 -3.76 20.39
N LYS A 109 19.85 -3.05 21.04
CA LYS A 109 21.04 -2.47 20.38
C LYS A 109 21.90 -3.54 19.72
N ARG A 110 22.16 -4.65 20.42
CA ARG A 110 22.92 -5.78 19.88
C ARG A 110 22.21 -6.39 18.68
N ALA A 111 20.90 -6.66 18.79
CA ALA A 111 20.12 -7.19 17.69
C ALA A 111 20.13 -6.27 16.45
N ILE A 112 20.03 -4.95 16.65
CA ILE A 112 20.12 -3.96 15.57
C ILE A 112 21.52 -3.98 14.94
N ALA A 113 22.58 -3.98 15.74
CA ALA A 113 23.96 -3.98 15.26
C ALA A 113 24.29 -5.26 14.47
N ASP A 114 23.86 -6.42 14.96
CA ASP A 114 24.00 -7.70 14.27
C ASP A 114 23.23 -7.68 12.95
N PHE A 115 22.00 -7.17 12.93
CA PHE A 115 21.21 -7.07 11.70
C PHE A 115 21.84 -6.13 10.66
N VAL A 116 22.35 -4.97 11.08
CA VAL A 116 23.08 -4.04 10.20
C VAL A 116 24.34 -4.69 9.64
N LYS A 117 25.05 -5.48 10.44
CA LYS A 117 26.23 -6.24 9.99
C LYS A 117 25.85 -7.28 8.95
N ASP A 118 24.79 -8.05 9.17
CA ASP A 118 24.30 -9.06 8.23
C ASP A 118 23.90 -8.41 6.89
N LEU A 119 23.13 -7.31 6.94
CA LEU A 119 22.77 -6.54 5.74
C LEU A 119 24.01 -5.99 5.02
N SER A 120 25.01 -5.51 5.76
CA SER A 120 26.26 -5.01 5.16
C SER A 120 27.08 -6.13 4.51
N GLN A 121 27.07 -7.33 5.09
CA GLN A 121 27.74 -8.50 4.52
C GLN A 121 27.02 -9.00 3.27
N GLN A 122 25.68 -9.01 3.28
CA GLN A 122 24.87 -9.31 2.09
C GLN A 122 25.07 -8.27 0.99
N ALA A 123 25.22 -6.99 1.33
CA ALA A 123 25.53 -5.93 0.36
C ALA A 123 26.96 -6.04 -0.22
N ALA A 124 27.92 -6.54 0.57
CA ALA A 124 29.32 -6.69 0.16
C ALA A 124 29.63 -8.03 -0.55
N GLY A 125 28.78 -9.05 -0.38
CA GLY A 125 28.93 -10.36 -1.02
C GLY A 125 28.22 -10.42 -2.37
N GLY A 126 28.98 -10.64 -3.44
CA GLY A 126 28.43 -11.04 -4.76
C GLY A 126 27.79 -12.43 -4.76
N PRO A 127 27.22 -12.85 -5.90
CA PRO A 127 25.90 -13.45 -6.04
C PRO A 127 25.76 -14.83 -5.41
N ASP A 128 24.52 -15.17 -5.06
CA ASP A 128 24.04 -16.44 -4.53
C ASP A 128 24.53 -16.84 -3.14
N THR A 129 23.69 -16.59 -2.13
CA THR A 129 23.22 -17.62 -1.17
C THR A 129 22.38 -17.00 -0.04
N SER A 130 21.13 -16.64 -0.32
CA SER A 130 19.98 -16.70 0.61
C SER A 130 18.80 -15.95 0.01
N GLY A 131 17.66 -16.64 -0.10
CA GLY A 131 16.42 -16.05 -0.56
C GLY A 131 16.01 -14.85 0.30
N ASN A 132 15.57 -13.80 -0.39
CA ASN A 132 14.73 -12.67 0.06
C ASN A 132 15.31 -11.26 -0.10
N LEU A 133 16.57 -11.08 -0.49
CA LEU A 133 17.09 -9.76 -0.87
C LEU A 133 17.99 -9.89 -2.11
N HIS A 134 17.44 -9.59 -3.29
CA HIS A 134 18.21 -9.60 -4.53
C HIS A 134 19.34 -8.55 -4.48
N PRO A 135 20.58 -8.86 -4.91
CA PRO A 135 21.70 -7.92 -4.94
C PRO A 135 21.47 -6.65 -5.77
N ALA A 136 20.49 -6.64 -6.70
CA ALA A 136 20.08 -5.44 -7.42
C ALA A 136 19.45 -4.35 -6.52
N ASN A 137 18.86 -4.72 -5.38
CA ASN A 137 18.28 -3.78 -4.39
C ASN A 137 19.31 -3.30 -3.35
N LEU A 138 20.55 -3.78 -3.44
CA LEU A 138 21.67 -3.48 -2.55
C LEU A 138 22.67 -2.51 -3.21
N GLN A 139 22.22 -1.73 -4.19
CA GLN A 139 23.03 -0.67 -4.80
C GLN A 139 23.43 0.35 -3.70
N PRO A 140 24.72 0.72 -3.59
CA PRO A 140 25.17 1.79 -2.67
C PRO A 140 24.61 3.18 -3.08
N GLU A 141 24.07 3.28 -4.28
CA GLU A 141 23.36 4.44 -4.81
C GLU A 141 21.87 4.31 -4.50
N GLY A 142 21.35 5.25 -3.70
CA GLY A 142 19.97 5.22 -3.23
C GLY A 142 19.73 6.33 -2.21
N MET A 143 18.46 6.67 -2.00
CA MET A 143 18.07 7.79 -1.15
C MET A 143 18.42 7.53 0.32
N GLY A 144 19.18 8.41 0.96
CA GLY A 144 19.50 8.32 2.40
C GLY A 144 18.32 8.69 3.30
N VAL A 145 18.41 8.39 4.60
CA VAL A 145 17.34 8.73 5.57
C VAL A 145 17.08 10.24 5.61
N ARG A 146 18.15 11.04 5.56
CA ARG A 146 18.02 12.51 5.57
C ARG A 146 17.33 13.03 4.31
N GLU A 147 17.56 12.40 3.17
CA GLU A 147 16.92 12.79 1.91
C GLU A 147 15.42 12.47 1.96
N TRP A 148 15.03 11.28 2.46
CA TRP A 148 13.63 10.97 2.75
C TRP A 148 12.98 11.95 3.71
N ALA A 149 13.66 12.28 4.81
CA ALA A 149 13.13 13.21 5.81
C ALA A 149 12.88 14.63 5.26
N ASN A 150 13.66 15.05 4.25
CA ASN A 150 13.54 16.34 3.59
C ASN A 150 12.46 16.39 2.50
N ARG A 151 11.90 15.24 2.09
CA ARG A 151 10.78 15.24 1.15
C ARG A 151 9.54 15.87 1.79
N TRP A 152 8.68 16.37 0.93
CA TRP A 152 7.43 17.02 1.31
C TRP A 152 6.41 16.00 1.80
N LEU A 153 5.87 16.22 3.00
CA LEU A 153 4.66 15.54 3.48
C LEU A 153 3.51 16.54 3.35
N PRO A 154 2.33 16.19 2.78
CA PRO A 154 1.26 17.17 2.58
C PRO A 154 0.82 17.90 3.88
N LEU A 155 0.91 17.23 5.02
CA LEU A 155 0.64 17.81 6.34
C LEU A 155 1.61 18.95 6.73
N ASP A 156 2.77 19.06 6.08
CA ASP A 156 3.74 20.14 6.31
C ASP A 156 3.21 21.53 5.97
N MET A 157 2.15 21.63 5.16
CA MET A 157 1.44 22.89 4.92
C MET A 157 1.05 23.54 6.25
N LEU A 158 0.60 22.75 7.22
CA LEU A 158 0.11 23.21 8.53
C LEU A 158 1.20 23.88 9.39
N ARG A 159 2.48 23.73 9.04
CA ARG A 159 3.57 24.46 9.70
C ARG A 159 3.66 25.92 9.27
N THR A 160 3.07 26.27 8.13
CA THR A 160 3.27 27.57 7.47
C THR A 160 1.97 28.31 7.17
N MET A 161 0.83 27.62 7.21
CA MET A 161 -0.47 28.20 6.94
C MET A 161 -1.57 27.53 7.76
N GLU A 162 -2.69 28.25 7.89
CA GLU A 162 -3.89 27.74 8.54
C GLU A 162 -4.54 26.61 7.74
N LEU A 163 -5.28 25.73 8.44
CA LEU A 163 -5.96 24.58 7.83
C LEU A 163 -6.84 24.98 6.63
N SER A 164 -7.62 26.06 6.76
CA SER A 164 -8.52 26.53 5.70
C SER A 164 -7.76 26.98 4.44
N GLU A 165 -6.58 27.58 4.61
CA GLU A 165 -5.71 27.98 3.51
C GLU A 165 -5.07 26.77 2.82
N ALA A 166 -4.62 25.78 3.60
CA ALA A 166 -4.08 24.53 3.07
C ALA A 166 -5.11 23.80 2.21
N ILE A 167 -6.36 23.68 2.70
CA ILE A 167 -7.47 23.08 1.96
C ILE A 167 -7.79 23.88 0.69
N ALA A 168 -7.80 25.21 0.75
CA ALA A 168 -8.07 26.03 -0.42
C ALA A 168 -6.99 25.85 -1.51
N ARG A 169 -5.72 25.71 -1.11
CA ARG A 169 -4.61 25.48 -2.03
C ARG A 169 -4.67 24.09 -2.67
N LEU A 170 -4.93 23.04 -1.89
CA LEU A 170 -5.14 21.68 -2.43
C LEU A 170 -6.40 21.60 -3.30
N GLY A 171 -7.46 22.33 -2.94
CA GLY A 171 -8.67 22.46 -3.74
C GLY A 171 -8.40 23.01 -5.13
N LYS A 172 -7.61 24.09 -5.24
CA LYS A 172 -7.17 24.63 -6.53
C LYS A 172 -6.31 23.63 -7.31
N LEU A 173 -5.41 22.91 -6.62
CA LEU A 173 -4.60 21.86 -7.23
C LEU A 173 -5.47 20.71 -7.80
N SER A 174 -6.62 20.45 -7.20
CA SER A 174 -7.55 19.42 -7.68
C SER A 174 -8.31 19.77 -8.97
N GLU A 175 -8.25 21.03 -9.41
CA GLU A 175 -8.89 21.48 -10.64
C GLU A 175 -8.10 21.07 -11.90
N ASP A 176 -6.79 20.84 -11.76
CA ASP A 176 -5.94 20.30 -12.82
C ASP A 176 -5.92 18.77 -12.76
N VAL A 177 -6.21 18.14 -13.91
CA VAL A 177 -6.25 16.68 -14.07
C VAL A 177 -4.89 16.04 -13.73
N GLN A 178 -3.79 16.72 -14.02
CA GLN A 178 -2.44 16.18 -13.80
C GLN A 178 -2.05 16.13 -12.33
N THR A 179 -2.60 17.02 -11.51
CA THR A 179 -2.27 17.15 -10.08
C THR A 179 -3.40 16.72 -9.15
N ALA A 180 -4.51 16.24 -9.70
CA ALA A 180 -5.67 15.83 -8.93
C ALA A 180 -5.37 14.69 -7.96
N GLU A 181 -4.52 13.72 -8.32
CA GLU A 181 -4.14 12.65 -7.39
C GLU A 181 -3.38 13.20 -6.18
N GLU A 182 -2.41 14.09 -6.39
CA GLU A 182 -1.67 14.75 -5.31
C GLU A 182 -2.61 15.54 -4.40
N ALA A 183 -3.57 16.26 -5.01
CA ALA A 183 -4.59 16.97 -4.26
C ALA A 183 -5.47 16.02 -3.43
N VAL A 184 -5.90 14.87 -3.97
CA VAL A 184 -6.65 13.85 -3.22
C VAL A 184 -5.84 13.39 -2.01
N ARG A 185 -4.56 13.07 -2.18
CA ARG A 185 -3.68 12.62 -1.08
C ARG A 185 -3.57 13.67 0.02
N GLY A 186 -3.39 14.93 -0.35
CA GLY A 186 -3.35 16.02 0.63
C GLY A 186 -4.68 16.21 1.35
N LEU A 187 -5.80 16.24 0.61
CA LEU A 187 -7.14 16.42 1.17
C LEU A 187 -7.57 15.26 2.08
N ALA A 188 -7.10 14.03 1.79
CA ALA A 188 -7.34 12.84 2.61
C ALA A 188 -6.74 12.94 4.02
N LEU A 189 -5.77 13.84 4.23
CA LEU A 189 -5.10 14.05 5.51
C LEU A 189 -5.65 15.26 6.27
N LEU A 190 -6.67 15.95 5.75
CA LEU A 190 -7.23 17.17 6.33
C LEU A 190 -8.72 16.97 6.64
N PRO A 191 -9.09 16.60 7.88
CA PRO A 191 -10.45 16.22 8.25
C PRO A 191 -11.39 17.42 8.42
N ASP A 192 -11.70 18.08 7.30
CA ASP A 192 -12.61 19.22 7.23
C ASP A 192 -13.70 19.02 6.17
N SER A 193 -14.86 19.62 6.43
CA SER A 193 -16.01 19.55 5.52
C SER A 193 -15.70 20.11 4.12
N ASN A 194 -14.81 21.09 4.00
CA ASN A 194 -14.40 21.65 2.71
C ASN A 194 -13.45 20.73 1.95
N SER A 195 -12.63 19.92 2.63
CA SER A 195 -11.89 18.83 1.98
C SER A 195 -12.86 17.88 1.29
N GLY A 196 -13.93 17.51 2.00
CA GLY A 196 -15.03 16.74 1.44
C GLY A 196 -15.71 17.37 0.23
N LYS A 197 -15.91 18.69 0.22
CA LYS A 197 -16.49 19.41 -0.94
C LYS A 197 -15.60 19.30 -2.18
N TRP A 198 -14.27 19.44 -2.01
CA TRP A 198 -13.32 19.29 -3.11
C TRP A 198 -13.26 17.85 -3.60
N LEU A 199 -13.17 16.87 -2.71
CA LEU A 199 -13.19 15.45 -3.08
C LEU A 199 -14.47 15.07 -3.85
N ARG A 200 -15.65 15.58 -3.45
CA ARG A 200 -16.91 15.38 -4.20
C ARG A 200 -16.88 16.01 -5.59
N ARG A 201 -16.15 17.10 -5.80
CA ARG A 201 -15.97 17.70 -7.14
C ARG A 201 -15.12 16.81 -8.02
N ILE A 202 -14.03 16.26 -7.47
CA ILE A 202 -13.15 15.30 -8.16
C ILE A 202 -13.96 14.08 -8.63
N CYS A 203 -14.76 13.48 -7.75
CA CYS A 203 -15.61 12.33 -8.13
C CYS A 203 -16.59 12.63 -9.28
N ARG A 204 -17.03 13.88 -9.44
CA ARG A 204 -18.00 14.28 -10.47
C ARG A 204 -17.36 14.78 -11.76
N ASN A 205 -16.05 14.96 -11.79
CA ASN A 205 -15.36 15.50 -12.94
C ASN A 205 -14.96 14.35 -13.89
N PRO A 206 -15.61 14.20 -15.06
CA PRO A 206 -15.33 13.10 -15.98
C PRO A 206 -13.96 13.19 -16.66
N ALA A 207 -13.27 14.33 -16.56
CA ALA A 207 -11.91 14.49 -17.08
C ALA A 207 -10.84 13.92 -16.12
N ILE A 208 -11.20 13.67 -14.85
CA ILE A 208 -10.29 13.07 -13.87
C ILE A 208 -10.23 11.56 -14.10
N ALA A 209 -9.03 11.00 -14.00
CA ALA A 209 -8.79 9.58 -14.13
C ALA A 209 -9.71 8.75 -13.19
N PRO A 210 -10.34 7.68 -13.70
CA PRO A 210 -11.25 6.82 -12.94
C PRO A 210 -10.72 6.35 -11.56
N GLU A 211 -9.43 6.04 -11.48
CA GLU A 211 -8.72 5.59 -10.29
C GLU A 211 -8.66 6.67 -9.22
N VAL A 212 -8.38 7.91 -9.64
CA VAL A 212 -8.30 9.07 -8.75
C VAL A 212 -9.68 9.37 -8.14
N GLN A 213 -10.76 9.13 -8.88
CA GLN A 213 -12.12 9.28 -8.36
C GLN A 213 -12.43 8.24 -7.28
N THR A 214 -12.01 6.98 -7.43
CA THR A 214 -12.15 5.96 -6.36
C THR A 214 -11.28 6.30 -5.16
N LYS A 215 -10.03 6.72 -5.37
CA LYS A 215 -9.16 7.21 -4.29
C LYS A 215 -9.77 8.41 -3.56
N ALA A 216 -10.51 9.28 -4.25
CA ALA A 216 -11.24 10.38 -3.61
C ALA A 216 -12.43 9.91 -2.74
N LEU A 217 -13.12 8.83 -3.12
CA LEU A 217 -14.13 8.18 -2.28
C LEU A 217 -13.49 7.63 -1.00
N LEU A 218 -12.37 6.93 -1.13
CA LEU A 218 -11.58 6.41 0.00
C LEU A 218 -11.06 7.53 0.90
N ALA A 219 -10.59 8.64 0.32
CA ALA A 219 -10.16 9.83 1.05
C ALA A 219 -11.30 10.42 1.89
N MET A 220 -12.52 10.53 1.34
CA MET A 220 -13.69 11.01 2.07
C MET A 220 -14.03 10.11 3.27
N ARG A 221 -13.99 8.79 3.07
CA ARG A 221 -14.15 7.81 4.15
C ARG A 221 -13.03 7.97 5.20
N GLY A 222 -11.78 8.16 4.74
CA GLY A 222 -10.59 8.40 5.55
C GLY A 222 -10.65 9.63 6.46
N ILE A 223 -11.36 10.68 6.05
CA ILE A 223 -11.60 11.87 6.88
C ILE A 223 -12.89 11.79 7.72
N GLY A 224 -13.57 10.64 7.73
CA GLY A 224 -14.75 10.39 8.55
C GLY A 224 -16.07 10.88 7.95
N MET A 225 -16.13 11.08 6.62
CA MET A 225 -17.41 11.36 5.97
C MET A 225 -18.24 10.09 5.78
N THR A 226 -19.56 10.25 5.82
CA THR A 226 -20.53 9.17 5.65
C THR A 226 -21.59 9.52 4.59
N GLY A 227 -22.34 8.51 4.17
CA GLY A 227 -23.47 8.63 3.25
C GLY A 227 -23.07 8.65 1.78
N ASN A 228 -24.01 9.04 0.93
CA ASN A 228 -23.91 8.84 -0.51
C ASN A 228 -23.08 9.92 -1.24
N VAL A 229 -22.35 9.50 -2.26
CA VAL A 229 -21.54 10.34 -3.15
C VAL A 229 -21.88 9.99 -4.60
N LYS A 230 -22.14 11.03 -5.40
CA LYS A 230 -22.22 10.88 -6.85
C LYS A 230 -20.83 10.85 -7.47
N VAL A 231 -20.56 9.86 -8.30
CA VAL A 231 -19.32 9.71 -9.07
C VAL A 231 -19.65 9.52 -10.55
N VAL A 232 -18.89 10.16 -11.44
CA VAL A 232 -19.07 10.07 -12.89
C VAL A 232 -17.83 9.44 -13.49
N LYS A 233 -17.94 8.19 -13.92
CA LYS A 233 -16.79 7.33 -14.23
C LYS A 233 -17.09 6.47 -15.44
N LEU A 234 -16.13 6.38 -16.38
CA LEU A 234 -16.27 5.61 -17.62
C LEU A 234 -17.55 5.91 -18.42
N GLY A 235 -17.99 7.17 -18.38
CA GLY A 235 -19.21 7.62 -19.08
C GLY A 235 -20.53 7.37 -18.32
N ASN A 236 -20.48 6.73 -17.15
CA ASN A 236 -21.66 6.42 -16.34
C ASN A 236 -21.71 7.27 -15.06
N GLU A 237 -22.91 7.56 -14.56
CA GLU A 237 -23.13 8.19 -13.25
C GLU A 237 -23.52 7.12 -12.23
N TYR A 238 -22.80 7.06 -11.11
CA TYR A 238 -23.07 6.16 -10.00
C TYR A 238 -23.35 6.94 -8.73
N THR A 239 -24.08 6.33 -7.81
CA THR A 239 -24.21 6.78 -6.42
C THR A 239 -23.61 5.74 -5.51
N VAL A 240 -22.49 6.07 -4.87
CA VAL A 240 -21.74 5.19 -3.97
C VAL A 240 -22.03 5.57 -2.52
N ASP A 241 -22.33 4.60 -1.68
CA ASP A 241 -22.37 4.78 -0.23
C ASP A 241 -20.94 4.71 0.33
N LEU A 242 -20.49 5.73 1.08
CA LEU A 242 -19.19 5.70 1.75
C LEU A 242 -19.08 4.61 2.82
N GLY A 243 -20.22 4.09 3.29
CA GLY A 243 -20.29 2.93 4.17
C GLY A 243 -20.17 1.57 3.46
N ASP A 244 -20.04 1.55 2.13
CA ASP A 244 -19.93 0.30 1.37
C ASP A 244 -18.70 -0.52 1.84
N PRO A 245 -18.87 -1.77 2.28
CA PRO A 245 -17.76 -2.62 2.68
C PRO A 245 -16.78 -2.93 1.54
N GLN A 246 -17.20 -2.82 0.28
CA GLN A 246 -16.33 -2.98 -0.89
C GLN A 246 -15.47 -1.76 -1.17
N LEU A 247 -15.72 -0.59 -0.55
CA LEU A 247 -14.91 0.62 -0.69
C LEU A 247 -13.74 0.60 0.30
N LYS A 248 -12.62 -0.02 -0.07
CA LYS A 248 -11.50 -0.29 0.84
C LYS A 248 -10.14 -0.24 0.12
N ASN A 249 -9.05 -0.20 0.88
CA ASN A 249 -7.67 -0.06 0.37
C ASN A 249 -6.96 -1.41 0.15
N ASP A 250 -7.72 -2.50 0.09
CA ASP A 250 -7.25 -3.87 -0.09
C ASP A 250 -8.06 -4.56 -1.19
N LEU A 251 -7.50 -5.67 -1.72
CA LEU A 251 -8.13 -6.39 -2.80
C LEU A 251 -9.55 -6.87 -2.41
N PRO A 252 -10.56 -6.63 -3.25
CA PRO A 252 -11.88 -7.19 -3.05
C PRO A 252 -11.84 -8.72 -3.21
N PRO A 253 -12.76 -9.46 -2.56
CA PRO A 253 -12.78 -10.93 -2.58
C PRO A 253 -12.79 -11.54 -3.99
N GLU A 254 -13.39 -10.86 -4.97
CA GLU A 254 -13.44 -11.28 -6.37
C GLU A 254 -12.06 -11.29 -7.01
N LEU A 255 -11.25 -10.26 -6.78
CA LEU A 255 -9.88 -10.15 -7.31
C LEU A 255 -8.88 -10.98 -6.48
N MET A 256 -9.13 -11.16 -5.18
CA MET A 256 -8.31 -12.03 -4.34
C MET A 256 -8.29 -13.48 -4.87
N GLN A 257 -9.41 -13.96 -5.39
CA GLN A 257 -9.45 -15.30 -5.99
C GLN A 257 -8.58 -15.43 -7.25
N VAL A 258 -8.44 -14.34 -8.02
CA VAL A 258 -7.53 -14.31 -9.18
C VAL A 258 -6.09 -14.27 -8.70
N TYR A 259 -5.80 -13.44 -7.69
CA TYR A 259 -4.49 -13.35 -7.04
C TYR A 259 -4.01 -14.71 -6.52
N ASP A 260 -4.87 -15.43 -5.78
CA ASP A 260 -4.59 -16.77 -5.27
C ASP A 260 -4.34 -17.76 -6.40
N TRP A 261 -5.18 -17.75 -7.45
CA TRP A 261 -5.03 -18.64 -8.60
C TRP A 261 -3.66 -18.44 -9.28
N ILE A 262 -3.22 -17.18 -9.45
CA ILE A 262 -1.92 -16.86 -10.04
C ILE A 262 -0.77 -17.39 -9.18
N ALA A 263 -0.85 -17.26 -7.85
CA ALA A 263 0.18 -17.79 -6.96
C ALA A 263 0.31 -19.32 -7.07
N VAL A 264 -0.81 -20.04 -7.19
CA VAL A 264 -0.82 -21.50 -7.40
C VAL A 264 -0.24 -21.85 -8.78
N TRP A 265 -0.53 -21.06 -9.81
CA TRP A 265 0.08 -21.25 -11.13
C TRP A 265 1.61 -21.10 -11.09
N LEU A 266 2.12 -20.04 -10.45
CA LEU A 266 3.55 -19.80 -10.35
C LEU A 266 4.26 -20.94 -9.60
N LEU A 267 3.67 -21.45 -8.50
CA LEU A 267 4.20 -22.64 -7.82
C LEU A 267 4.30 -23.86 -8.74
N ARG A 268 3.31 -24.08 -9.61
CA ARG A 268 3.34 -25.16 -10.58
C ARG A 268 4.43 -24.93 -11.62
N ALA A 269 4.56 -23.71 -12.14
CA ALA A 269 5.56 -23.36 -13.13
C ALA A 269 7.00 -23.52 -12.59
N GLU A 270 7.22 -23.24 -11.29
CA GLU A 270 8.48 -23.46 -10.59
C GLU A 270 8.75 -24.95 -10.24
N GLY A 271 7.80 -25.85 -10.51
CA GLY A 271 7.89 -27.26 -10.15
C GLY A 271 7.70 -27.56 -8.67
N SER A 272 7.23 -26.59 -7.88
CA SER A 272 7.00 -26.72 -6.43
C SER A 272 5.76 -27.55 -6.09
N ILE A 273 4.84 -27.72 -7.05
CA ILE A 273 3.65 -28.58 -6.98
C ILE A 273 3.40 -29.31 -8.31
N GLY A 274 2.73 -30.46 -8.24
CA GLY A 274 2.33 -31.26 -9.41
C GLY A 274 1.02 -30.79 -10.06
N ASN A 275 0.68 -31.39 -11.21
CA ASN A 275 -0.57 -31.10 -11.94
C ASN A 275 -1.82 -31.48 -11.14
N ASP A 276 -1.81 -32.60 -10.42
CA ASP A 276 -2.95 -33.07 -9.63
C ASP A 276 -3.26 -32.12 -8.46
N GLU A 277 -2.21 -31.59 -7.83
CA GLU A 277 -2.30 -30.55 -6.81
C GLU A 277 -2.84 -29.25 -7.41
N PHE A 278 -2.28 -28.80 -8.54
CA PHE A 278 -2.78 -27.62 -9.24
C PHE A 278 -4.28 -27.74 -9.58
N GLU A 279 -4.74 -28.87 -10.09
CA GLU A 279 -6.15 -29.08 -10.43
C GLU A 279 -7.06 -29.07 -9.19
N ALA A 280 -6.60 -29.64 -8.07
CA ALA A 280 -7.31 -29.61 -6.79
C ALA A 280 -7.59 -28.17 -6.31
N TYR A 281 -6.59 -27.30 -6.41
CA TYR A 281 -6.68 -25.95 -5.86
C TYR A 281 -7.23 -24.94 -6.87
N ALA A 282 -6.68 -24.91 -8.08
CA ALA A 282 -6.99 -23.90 -9.08
C ALA A 282 -8.34 -24.13 -9.78
N VAL A 283 -8.78 -25.39 -9.86
CA VAL A 283 -10.03 -25.78 -10.55
C VAL A 283 -11.12 -26.20 -9.56
N ARG A 284 -10.82 -27.12 -8.63
CA ARG A 284 -11.81 -27.65 -7.67
C ARG A 284 -12.01 -26.78 -6.44
N GLY A 285 -11.11 -25.81 -6.18
CA GLY A 285 -11.23 -24.87 -5.06
C GLY A 285 -11.08 -25.54 -3.69
N GLU A 286 -10.31 -26.62 -3.61
CA GLU A 286 -10.03 -27.30 -2.34
C GLU A 286 -9.23 -26.36 -1.41
N PRO A 287 -9.40 -26.46 -0.07
CA PRO A 287 -8.66 -25.62 0.86
C PRO A 287 -7.16 -25.96 0.86
N PHE A 288 -6.31 -24.93 0.93
CA PHE A 288 -4.85 -25.07 0.99
C PHE A 288 -4.41 -25.90 2.22
N PRO A 289 -3.72 -27.04 2.06
CA PRO A 289 -3.08 -27.71 3.18
C PRO A 289 -1.95 -26.83 3.71
N LYS A 290 -1.63 -26.97 5.00
CA LYS A 290 -0.64 -26.12 5.69
C LYS A 290 0.73 -26.09 4.99
N GLU A 291 1.16 -27.23 4.44
CA GLU A 291 2.42 -27.37 3.70
C GLU A 291 2.43 -26.56 2.41
N LEU A 292 1.29 -26.42 1.73
CA LEU A 292 1.16 -25.59 0.55
C LEU A 292 1.05 -24.11 0.91
N PHE A 293 0.44 -23.78 2.05
CA PHE A 293 0.38 -22.42 2.57
C PHE A 293 1.77 -21.83 2.87
N ASP A 294 2.67 -22.66 3.41
CA ASP A 294 4.05 -22.22 3.67
C ASP A 294 4.83 -21.99 2.36
N LYS A 295 4.55 -22.78 1.31
CA LYS A 295 5.12 -22.58 -0.04
C LYS A 295 4.55 -21.33 -0.73
N THR A 296 3.24 -21.12 -0.68
CA THR A 296 2.61 -19.94 -1.27
C THR A 296 3.08 -18.66 -0.59
N ARG A 297 3.40 -18.69 0.71
CA ARG A 297 3.95 -17.52 1.43
C ARG A 297 5.22 -16.96 0.80
N ALA A 298 6.13 -17.83 0.34
CA ALA A 298 7.34 -17.39 -0.36
C ALA A 298 7.00 -16.76 -1.72
N VAL A 299 6.06 -17.35 -2.47
CA VAL A 299 5.59 -16.82 -3.76
C VAL A 299 4.86 -15.50 -3.60
N PHE A 300 4.03 -15.33 -2.57
CA PHE A 300 3.35 -14.07 -2.28
C PHE A 300 4.33 -12.93 -1.95
N ALA A 301 5.52 -13.25 -1.45
CA ALA A 301 6.60 -12.27 -1.23
C ALA A 301 7.45 -12.00 -2.48
N SER A 302 7.17 -12.65 -3.61
CA SER A 302 7.92 -12.47 -4.85
C SER A 302 7.61 -11.12 -5.52
N PRO A 303 8.57 -10.54 -6.28
CA PRO A 303 8.33 -9.35 -7.09
C PRO A 303 7.20 -9.51 -8.12
N ALA A 304 7.00 -10.75 -8.59
CA ALA A 304 5.91 -11.10 -9.51
C ALA A 304 4.55 -10.87 -8.85
N MET A 305 4.32 -11.47 -7.68
CA MET A 305 3.05 -11.36 -6.97
C MET A 305 2.78 -9.93 -6.48
N GLU A 306 3.81 -9.17 -6.12
CA GLU A 306 3.64 -7.75 -5.78
C GLU A 306 3.17 -6.92 -6.99
N THR A 307 3.72 -7.19 -8.18
CA THR A 307 3.27 -6.55 -9.42
C THR A 307 1.82 -6.91 -9.73
N VAL A 308 1.46 -8.20 -9.56
CA VAL A 308 0.09 -8.69 -9.71
C VAL A 308 -0.85 -8.00 -8.73
N ASN A 309 -0.49 -7.92 -7.44
CA ASN A 309 -1.28 -7.23 -6.43
C ASN A 309 -1.55 -5.78 -6.82
N ARG A 310 -0.50 -5.06 -7.23
CA ARG A 310 -0.61 -3.66 -7.68
C ARG A 310 -1.57 -3.54 -8.86
N TRP A 311 -1.41 -4.37 -9.89
CA TRP A 311 -2.29 -4.32 -11.08
C TRP A 311 -3.74 -4.64 -10.76
N LEU A 312 -4.00 -5.62 -9.90
CA LEU A 312 -5.36 -5.93 -9.46
C LEU A 312 -5.95 -4.78 -8.62
N MET A 313 -5.15 -4.10 -7.81
CA MET A 313 -5.58 -2.88 -7.12
C MET A 313 -5.87 -1.73 -8.09
N ASP A 314 -5.05 -1.54 -9.13
CA ASP A 314 -5.28 -0.53 -10.18
C ASP A 314 -6.60 -0.82 -10.93
N VAL A 315 -6.85 -2.09 -11.26
CA VAL A 315 -8.12 -2.57 -11.84
C VAL A 315 -9.30 -2.25 -10.93
N TYR A 316 -9.19 -2.54 -9.64
CA TYR A 316 -10.22 -2.20 -8.67
C TYR A 316 -10.47 -0.69 -8.64
N PHE A 317 -9.42 0.12 -8.51
CA PHE A 317 -9.55 1.57 -8.52
C PHE A 317 -10.11 2.08 -9.83
N TYR A 318 -9.78 1.49 -10.98
CA TYR A 318 -10.28 1.88 -12.29
C TYR A 318 -11.74 1.49 -12.52
N ALA A 319 -12.22 0.37 -11.99
CA ALA A 319 -13.57 -0.14 -12.30
C ALA A 319 -14.63 0.16 -11.22
N PHE A 320 -14.26 0.30 -9.95
CA PHE A 320 -15.22 0.53 -8.85
C PHE A 320 -16.12 1.76 -9.10
N PRO A 321 -17.44 1.72 -8.87
CA PRO A 321 -18.20 0.66 -8.21
C PRO A 321 -18.68 -0.47 -9.13
N ASP A 322 -18.38 -0.42 -10.42
CA ASP A 322 -18.87 -1.37 -11.44
C ASP A 322 -17.81 -2.42 -11.78
N LEU A 323 -17.22 -3.01 -10.73
CA LEU A 323 -16.22 -4.06 -10.90
C LEU A 323 -16.86 -5.28 -11.58
N PRO A 324 -16.27 -5.82 -12.67
CA PRO A 324 -16.82 -7.00 -13.32
C PRO A 324 -16.91 -8.18 -12.35
N ALA A 325 -18.07 -8.83 -12.30
CA ALA A 325 -18.26 -10.02 -11.49
C ALA A 325 -17.40 -11.18 -12.03
N ILE A 326 -16.39 -11.60 -11.25
CA ILE A 326 -15.52 -12.72 -11.61
C ILE A 326 -16.16 -14.02 -11.11
N LYS A 327 -16.82 -14.74 -12.03
CA LYS A 327 -17.39 -16.05 -11.74
C LYS A 327 -16.29 -17.09 -11.57
N ALA A 328 -16.57 -18.14 -10.80
CA ALA A 328 -15.59 -19.20 -10.51
C ALA A 328 -14.96 -19.82 -11.78
N ASN A 329 -15.73 -19.94 -12.85
CA ASN A 329 -15.31 -20.47 -14.15
C ASN A 329 -14.58 -19.45 -15.04
N ASP A 330 -14.59 -18.17 -14.71
CA ASP A 330 -13.87 -17.11 -15.42
C ASP A 330 -12.51 -16.79 -14.77
N ARG A 331 -12.29 -17.21 -13.52
CA ARG A 331 -11.06 -16.95 -12.75
C ARG A 331 -9.78 -17.34 -13.49
N GLN A 332 -9.81 -18.51 -14.14
CA GLN A 332 -8.70 -18.97 -14.96
C GLN A 332 -8.39 -17.98 -16.09
N ALA A 333 -9.39 -17.55 -16.86
CA ALA A 333 -9.19 -16.61 -17.95
C ALA A 333 -8.59 -15.27 -17.48
N TRP A 334 -9.00 -14.78 -16.30
CA TRP A 334 -8.39 -13.61 -15.67
C TRP A 334 -6.93 -13.86 -15.26
N GLY A 335 -6.64 -15.00 -14.63
CA GLY A 335 -5.29 -15.37 -14.23
C GLY A 335 -4.34 -15.53 -15.41
N GLU A 336 -4.79 -16.20 -16.47
CA GLU A 336 -4.07 -16.37 -17.74
C GLU A 336 -3.74 -15.02 -18.38
N ALA A 337 -4.71 -14.10 -18.40
CA ALA A 337 -4.55 -12.76 -18.94
C ALA A 337 -3.49 -11.95 -18.17
N VAL A 338 -3.56 -11.96 -16.84
CA VAL A 338 -2.59 -11.25 -15.97
C VAL A 338 -1.19 -11.84 -16.11
N LEU A 339 -1.06 -13.17 -16.10
CA LEU A 339 0.23 -13.84 -16.31
C LEU A 339 0.81 -13.52 -17.69
N THR A 340 -0.02 -13.42 -18.72
CA THR A 340 0.51 -13.05 -20.04
C THR A 340 1.01 -11.61 -20.06
N LEU A 341 0.26 -10.67 -19.48
CA LEU A 341 0.70 -9.27 -19.34
C LEU A 341 1.99 -9.16 -18.51
N LEU A 342 2.12 -9.96 -17.45
CA LEU A 342 3.31 -9.97 -16.61
C LEU A 342 4.54 -10.48 -17.39
N GLN A 343 4.36 -11.49 -18.24
CA GLN A 343 5.43 -11.98 -19.12
C GLN A 343 5.81 -10.92 -20.16
N GLU A 344 4.83 -10.29 -20.81
CA GLU A 344 5.05 -9.25 -21.82
C GLU A 344 5.77 -8.01 -21.26
N THR A 345 5.44 -7.62 -20.03
CA THR A 345 6.10 -6.47 -19.37
C THR A 345 7.45 -6.83 -18.78
N SER A 346 7.66 -8.06 -18.31
CA SER A 346 8.97 -8.52 -17.83
C SER A 346 10.02 -8.61 -18.95
N VAL A 347 9.62 -9.01 -20.17
CA VAL A 347 10.49 -8.98 -21.37
C VAL A 347 10.90 -7.55 -21.76
N ARG A 348 10.10 -6.54 -21.37
CA ARG A 348 10.39 -5.12 -21.61
C ARG A 348 11.15 -4.45 -20.46
N GLY A 349 11.26 -5.10 -19.29
CA GLY A 349 11.91 -4.59 -18.10
C GLY A 349 13.30 -5.19 -17.84
N GLU A 350 13.92 -4.82 -16.71
CA GLU A 350 15.23 -5.36 -16.28
C GLU A 350 15.13 -6.72 -15.57
N THR A 351 13.94 -7.09 -15.10
CA THR A 351 13.68 -8.35 -14.39
C THR A 351 12.90 -9.30 -15.30
N VAL A 352 13.57 -10.33 -15.81
CA VAL A 352 12.91 -11.43 -16.54
C VAL A 352 12.26 -12.35 -15.52
N ILE A 353 10.95 -12.54 -15.61
CA ILE A 353 10.22 -13.51 -14.80
C ILE A 353 10.03 -14.75 -15.68
N GLU A 354 10.86 -15.78 -15.46
CA GLU A 354 10.85 -16.99 -16.29
C GLU A 354 9.77 -17.97 -15.81
N TYR A 355 8.68 -18.05 -16.57
CA TYR A 355 7.70 -19.15 -16.50
C TYR A 355 7.10 -19.38 -17.88
N GLU A 356 6.55 -20.59 -18.08
CA GLU A 356 5.71 -20.88 -19.25
C GLU A 356 4.30 -20.32 -18.98
N ALA A 357 3.91 -19.29 -19.73
CA ALA A 357 2.57 -18.75 -19.64
C ALA A 357 1.54 -19.78 -20.13
N PRO A 358 0.36 -19.83 -19.50
CA PRO A 358 -0.72 -20.68 -19.98
C PRO A 358 -1.13 -20.28 -21.41
N PRO A 359 -1.59 -21.24 -22.24
CA PRO A 359 -2.16 -20.91 -23.53
C PRO A 359 -3.39 -20.02 -23.34
N LEU A 360 -3.43 -18.88 -24.03
CA LEU A 360 -4.55 -17.95 -23.92
C LEU A 360 -5.80 -18.50 -24.59
N SER A 361 -6.87 -18.64 -23.80
CA SER A 361 -8.22 -18.81 -24.32
C SER A 361 -8.76 -17.51 -24.95
N ASN A 362 -9.77 -17.60 -25.82
CA ASN A 362 -10.42 -16.40 -26.38
C ASN A 362 -10.95 -15.47 -25.27
N ALA A 363 -11.47 -16.04 -24.18
CA ALA A 363 -11.93 -15.29 -23.01
C ALA A 363 -10.76 -14.57 -22.32
N ALA A 364 -9.60 -15.22 -22.19
CA ALA A 364 -8.41 -14.61 -21.61
C ALA A 364 -7.87 -13.44 -22.44
N GLU A 365 -7.97 -13.49 -23.77
CA GLU A 365 -7.58 -12.34 -24.62
C GLU A 365 -8.48 -11.12 -24.46
N GLU A 366 -9.79 -11.34 -24.33
CA GLU A 366 -10.73 -10.25 -24.01
C GLU A 366 -10.41 -9.63 -22.65
N ARG A 367 -10.11 -10.46 -21.63
CA ARG A 367 -9.69 -9.97 -20.30
C ARG A 367 -8.37 -9.23 -20.36
N ARG A 368 -7.39 -9.75 -21.11
CA ARG A 368 -6.08 -9.12 -21.28
C ARG A 368 -6.20 -7.72 -21.87
N THR A 369 -6.98 -7.56 -22.94
CA THR A 369 -7.21 -6.26 -23.58
C THR A 369 -7.82 -5.25 -22.60
N TRP A 370 -8.83 -5.69 -21.85
CA TRP A 370 -9.50 -4.85 -20.85
C TRP A 370 -8.58 -4.49 -19.68
N LEU A 371 -7.82 -5.47 -19.16
CA LEU A 371 -6.84 -5.29 -18.10
C LEU A 371 -5.77 -4.28 -18.51
N ALA A 372 -5.23 -4.41 -19.73
CA ALA A 372 -4.17 -3.54 -20.23
C ALA A 372 -4.61 -2.07 -20.29
N GLN A 373 -5.89 -1.82 -20.62
CA GLN A 373 -6.49 -0.49 -20.54
C GLN A 373 -6.59 0.01 -19.09
N ALA A 374 -7.05 -0.84 -18.17
CA ALA A 374 -7.25 -0.47 -16.76
C ALA A 374 -5.94 -0.23 -16.00
N ILE A 375 -4.85 -0.90 -16.36
CA ILE A 375 -3.53 -0.74 -15.70
C ILE A 375 -2.62 0.27 -16.43
N GLY A 376 -3.09 0.86 -17.53
CA GLY A 376 -2.34 1.87 -18.30
C GLY A 376 -1.10 1.34 -19.03
N THR A 377 -1.10 0.08 -19.47
CA THR A 377 0.04 -0.55 -20.17
C THR A 377 -0.04 -0.49 -21.70
N VAL A 378 -1.00 0.26 -22.28
CA VAL A 378 -1.19 0.45 -23.73
C VAL A 378 -1.23 1.93 -24.09
#